data_AF-A0A743U5P4-F1
#
_entry.id   AF-A0A743U5P4-F1
#
_cell.length_a   1.000
_cell.length_b   1.000
_cell.length_c   1.000
_cell.angle_alpha   90.00
_cell.angle_beta   90.00
_cell.angle_gamma   90.00
#
_symmetry.space_group_name_H-M   'P 1'
#
loop_
_entity.id
_entity.type
_entity.pdbx_description
1 polymer ?
#
loop_
_entity_poly.entity_id
_entity_poly.type
_entity_poly.pdbx_seq_one_letter_code
_entity_poly.pdbx_strand_id
1 'polypeptide(L)'
;MKITRLAILITLTFSVLKSQATEFNASLLDSGNLSNVDLTAFSREGYVAPGNYILDIWLNDQPVREQYPVRVVPVAGRDAAVICVTTDMVAMLGLKDKII
;
A
#
# COMPACT_ATOMS: atom_id res chain seq x y z
N MET A 1 -34.07 22.36 30.69
CA MET A 1 -32.77 23.09 30.64
C MET A 1 -31.54 22.20 30.79
N LYS A 2 -31.49 21.20 31.69
CA LYS A 2 -30.33 20.29 31.81
C LYS A 2 -30.17 19.36 30.60
N ILE A 3 -31.26 18.75 30.13
CA ILE A 3 -31.27 17.80 29.00
C ILE A 3 -30.94 18.49 27.68
N THR A 4 -31.46 19.71 27.46
CA THR A 4 -31.18 20.52 26.27
C THR A 4 -29.71 20.92 26.18
N ARG A 5 -29.07 21.28 27.30
CA ARG A 5 -27.63 21.58 27.35
C ARG A 5 -26.77 20.34 27.12
N LEU A 6 -27.19 19.17 27.62
CA LEU A 6 -26.50 17.90 27.40
C LEU A 6 -26.57 17.47 25.92
N ALA A 7 -27.73 17.63 25.28
CA ALA A 7 -27.91 17.33 23.86
C ALA A 7 -27.01 18.22 22.97
N ILE A 8 -26.92 19.52 23.26
CA ILE A 8 -26.04 20.46 22.55
C ILE A 8 -24.56 20.08 22.71
N LEU A 9 -24.15 19.66 23.90
CA LEU A 9 -22.77 19.23 24.18
C LEU A 9 -22.40 17.96 23.39
N ILE A 10 -23.32 17.01 23.28
CA ILE A 10 -23.14 15.76 22.51
C ILE A 10 -23.05 16.04 21.00
N THR A 11 -23.82 16.99 20.47
CA THR A 11 -23.73 17.36 19.04
C THR A 11 -22.44 18.10 18.70
N LEU A 12 -21.88 18.89 19.62
CA LEU A 12 -20.63 19.62 19.39
C LEU A 12 -19.41 18.69 19.38
N THR A 13 -19.42 17.59 20.14
CA THR A 13 -18.29 16.65 20.20
C THR A 13 -18.27 15.66 19.04
N PHE A 14 -19.38 15.46 18.33
CA PHE A 14 -19.47 14.54 17.18
C PHE A 14 -18.87 15.08 15.87
N SER A 15 -18.49 16.36 15.80
CA SER A 15 -18.13 17.03 14.54
C SER A 15 -16.64 16.99 14.18
N VAL A 16 -15.82 16.16 14.83
CA VAL A 16 -14.38 16.09 14.52
C VAL A 16 -14.01 14.72 13.95
N LEU A 17 -14.61 14.35 12.82
CA LEU A 17 -13.97 13.36 11.95
C LEU A 17 -12.76 14.03 11.32
N LYS A 18 -11.56 13.57 11.68
CA LYS A 18 -10.33 14.00 10.99
C LYS A 18 -10.38 13.43 9.56
N SER A 19 -10.71 14.27 8.60
CA SER A 19 -10.47 13.99 7.18
C SER A 19 -8.98 14.15 6.92
N GLN A 20 -8.21 13.06 7.07
CA GLN A 20 -6.78 13.06 6.72
C GLN A 20 -6.66 12.65 5.26
N ALA A 21 -6.83 13.61 4.35
CA ALA A 21 -6.37 13.42 2.97
C ALA A 21 -4.89 13.83 2.94
N THR A 22 -3.99 12.87 2.83
CA THR A 22 -2.56 13.15 2.65
C THR A 22 -2.34 13.55 1.19
N GLU A 23 -1.69 14.69 0.93
CA GLU A 23 -1.39 15.15 -0.42
C GLU A 23 0.12 15.38 -0.60
N PHE A 24 0.62 15.10 -1.80
CA PHE A 24 2.03 15.22 -2.15
C PHE A 24 2.22 16.24 -3.26
N ASN A 25 3.18 17.14 -3.10
CA ASN A 25 3.49 18.18 -4.07
C ASN A 25 4.61 17.72 -5.02
N ALA A 26 4.30 17.59 -6.31
CA ALA A 26 5.26 17.18 -7.33
C ALA A 26 6.42 18.16 -7.52
N SER A 27 6.25 19.45 -7.21
CA SER A 27 7.29 20.48 -7.35
C SER A 27 8.51 20.30 -6.44
N LEU A 28 8.42 19.41 -5.44
CA LEU A 28 9.55 19.06 -4.56
C LEU A 28 10.49 18.01 -5.18
N LEU A 29 10.09 17.39 -6.29
CA LEU A 29 10.90 16.38 -6.97
C LEU A 29 11.93 17.08 -7.87
N ASP A 30 13.22 16.78 -7.67
CA ASP A 30 14.30 17.24 -8.53
C ASP A 30 14.33 16.44 -9.84
N SER A 31 13.38 16.71 -10.73
CA SER A 31 13.37 16.12 -12.07
C SER A 31 12.93 17.15 -13.11
N GLY A 32 13.63 17.18 -14.25
CA GLY A 32 13.54 18.28 -15.21
C GLY A 32 12.19 18.42 -15.94
N ASN A 33 11.29 17.43 -15.88
CA ASN A 33 9.98 17.50 -16.52
C ASN A 33 8.89 16.82 -15.68
N LEU A 34 8.27 17.61 -14.80
CA LEU A 34 7.22 17.17 -13.88
C LEU A 34 5.79 17.29 -14.44
N SER A 35 5.64 17.69 -15.71
CA SER A 35 4.31 17.99 -16.30
C SER A 35 3.32 16.81 -16.30
N ASN A 36 3.78 15.58 -16.04
CA ASN A 36 2.97 14.36 -16.08
C ASN A 36 3.19 13.42 -14.86
N VAL A 37 3.67 13.93 -13.73
CA VAL A 37 3.88 13.10 -12.53
C VAL A 37 2.62 13.13 -11.65
N ASP A 38 1.93 11.98 -11.59
CA ASP A 38 0.80 11.77 -10.67
C ASP A 38 1.32 11.15 -9.36
N LEU A 39 1.15 11.88 -8.26
CA LEU A 39 1.52 11.44 -6.90
C LEU A 39 0.31 11.01 -6.05
N THR A 40 -0.92 11.07 -6.59
CA THR A 40 -2.14 10.73 -5.83
C THR A 40 -2.12 9.29 -5.33
N ALA A 41 -1.40 8.38 -6.01
CA ALA A 41 -1.25 7.02 -5.54
C ALA A 41 -0.53 6.93 -4.17
N PHE A 42 0.42 7.83 -3.89
CA PHE A 42 1.16 7.85 -2.61
C PHE A 42 0.33 8.36 -1.43
N SER A 43 -0.80 9.02 -1.69
CA SER A 43 -1.78 9.41 -0.66
C SER A 43 -2.43 8.22 0.04
N ARG A 44 -2.34 7.02 -0.54
CA ARG A 44 -2.92 5.79 0.01
C ARG A 44 -1.90 5.09 0.92
N GLU A 45 -2.30 4.84 2.16
CA GLU A 45 -1.48 4.07 3.09
C GLU A 45 -1.21 2.65 2.54
N GLY A 46 0.05 2.21 2.62
CA GLY A 46 0.47 0.89 2.13
C GLY A 46 0.53 0.75 0.61
N TYR A 47 0.41 1.85 -0.17
CA TYR A 47 0.60 1.79 -1.61
C TYR A 47 2.03 1.40 -1.98
N VAL A 48 2.15 0.46 -2.92
CA VAL A 48 3.41 0.05 -3.54
C VAL A 48 3.31 0.31 -5.03
N ALA A 49 4.23 1.11 -5.56
CA ALA A 49 4.28 1.40 -6.99
C ALA A 49 4.66 0.13 -7.78
N PRO A 50 4.10 -0.06 -8.99
CA PRO A 50 4.63 -1.06 -9.90
C PRO A 50 6.10 -0.81 -10.25
N GLY A 51 6.89 -1.87 -10.32
CA GLY A 51 8.33 -1.74 -10.54
C GLY A 51 9.11 -3.01 -10.24
N ASN A 52 10.43 -2.90 -10.33
CA ASN A 52 11.35 -3.96 -9.92
C ASN A 52 11.94 -3.60 -8.55
N TYR A 53 11.89 -4.55 -7.63
CA TYR A 53 12.32 -4.40 -6.25
C TYR A 53 13.31 -5.50 -5.89
N ILE A 54 14.14 -5.24 -4.90
CA ILE A 54 14.96 -6.25 -4.22
C ILE A 54 14.29 -6.46 -2.86
N LEU A 55 13.79 -7.66 -2.60
CA LEU A 55 13.02 -8.00 -1.40
C LEU A 55 13.56 -9.26 -0.73
N ASP A 56 13.37 -9.34 0.57
CA ASP A 56 13.55 -10.59 1.32
C ASP A 56 12.23 -11.38 1.28
N ILE A 57 12.32 -12.67 0.95
CA ILE A 57 11.18 -13.58 0.84
C ILE A 57 11.11 -14.39 2.12
N TRP A 58 9.97 -14.28 2.79
CA TRP A 58 9.62 -15.03 3.99
C TRP A 58 8.44 -15.96 3.69
N LEU A 59 8.50 -17.18 4.20
CA LEU A 59 7.41 -18.15 4.13
C LEU A 59 7.14 -18.68 5.55
N ASN A 60 5.93 -18.45 6.06
CA ASN A 60 5.54 -18.85 7.43
C ASN A 60 6.56 -18.39 8.48
N ASP A 61 6.92 -17.11 8.47
CA ASP A 61 7.89 -16.48 9.37
C ASP A 61 9.32 -17.06 9.29
N GLN A 62 9.63 -17.84 8.25
CA GLN A 62 10.98 -18.33 7.98
C GLN A 62 11.57 -17.63 6.75
N PRO A 63 12.81 -17.11 6.84
CA PRO A 63 13.48 -16.54 5.69
C PRO A 63 13.81 -17.64 4.67
N VAL A 64 13.35 -17.44 3.43
CA VAL A 64 13.63 -18.34 2.30
C VAL A 64 14.76 -17.80 1.45
N ARG A 65 14.75 -16.48 1.20
CA ARG A 65 15.75 -15.81 0.37
C ARG A 65 15.90 -14.35 0.70
N GLU A 66 17.13 -13.90 0.77
CA GLU A 66 17.45 -12.48 0.93
C GLU A 66 17.79 -11.83 -0.41
N GLN A 67 17.49 -10.55 -0.54
CA GLN A 67 17.84 -9.72 -1.69
C GLN A 67 17.40 -10.31 -3.04
N TYR A 68 16.18 -10.86 -3.11
CA TYR A 68 15.67 -11.48 -4.32
C TYR A 68 15.02 -10.45 -5.26
N PRO A 69 15.31 -10.46 -6.57
CA PRO A 69 14.66 -9.57 -7.53
C PRO A 69 13.19 -9.97 -7.73
N VAL A 70 12.29 -9.04 -7.44
CA VAL A 70 10.83 -9.22 -7.55
C VAL A 70 10.24 -8.15 -8.44
N ARG A 71 9.27 -8.53 -9.27
CA ARG A 71 8.48 -7.58 -10.05
C ARG A 71 7.12 -7.36 -9.40
N VAL A 72 6.78 -6.10 -9.14
CA VAL A 72 5.46 -5.67 -8.69
C VAL A 72 4.70 -5.13 -9.89
N VAL A 73 3.50 -5.65 -10.15
CA VAL A 73 2.72 -5.36 -11.36
C VAL A 73 1.31 -4.87 -11.01
N PRO A 74 0.74 -3.94 -11.81
CA PRO A 74 -0.65 -3.54 -11.64
C PRO A 74 -1.57 -4.68 -12.11
N VAL A 75 -2.75 -4.80 -11.47
CA VAL A 75 -3.78 -5.77 -11.86
C VAL A 75 -5.07 -5.02 -12.14
N ALA A 76 -5.69 -5.28 -13.30
CA ALA A 76 -6.96 -4.66 -13.66
C ALA A 76 -8.03 -4.95 -12.60
N GLY A 77 -8.74 -3.91 -12.15
CA GLY A 77 -9.78 -4.03 -11.13
C GLY A 77 -9.26 -4.15 -9.69
N ARG A 78 -7.96 -3.96 -9.45
CA ARG A 78 -7.41 -3.86 -8.09
C ARG A 78 -6.71 -2.52 -7.89
N ASP A 79 -6.93 -1.93 -6.72
CA ASP A 79 -6.27 -0.71 -6.30
C ASP A 79 -4.80 -0.92 -5.90
N ALA A 80 -4.46 -2.14 -5.46
CA ALA A 80 -3.11 -2.50 -5.04
C ALA A 80 -2.38 -3.30 -6.13
N ALA A 81 -1.13 -2.94 -6.37
CA ALA A 81 -0.23 -3.75 -7.18
C ALA A 81 0.10 -5.07 -6.45
N VAL A 82 0.43 -6.11 -7.22
CA VAL A 82 0.72 -7.44 -6.68
C VAL A 82 2.12 -7.88 -7.05
N ILE A 83 2.68 -8.79 -6.26
CA ILE A 83 3.93 -9.47 -6.59
C ILE A 83 3.67 -10.47 -7.73
N CYS A 84 4.46 -10.36 -8.80
CA CYS A 84 4.51 -11.36 -9.85
C CYS A 84 5.32 -12.57 -9.35
N VAL A 85 4.63 -13.67 -9.04
CA VAL A 85 5.25 -14.91 -8.59
C VAL A 85 5.67 -15.74 -9.80
N THR A 86 6.99 -15.90 -10.00
CA THR A 86 7.54 -16.69 -11.11
C THR A 86 7.64 -18.17 -10.77
N THR A 87 7.83 -19.02 -11.79
CA THR A 87 8.06 -20.45 -11.58
C THR A 87 9.30 -20.73 -10.72
N ASP A 88 10.37 -19.95 -10.90
CA ASP A 88 11.60 -20.07 -10.10
C ASP A 88 11.37 -19.72 -8.63
N MET A 89 10.53 -18.71 -8.35
CA MET A 89 10.11 -18.40 -6.99
C MET A 89 9.33 -19.56 -6.38
N VAL A 90 8.37 -20.14 -7.12
CA VAL A 90 7.60 -21.29 -6.63
C VAL A 90 8.50 -22.49 -6.32
N ALA A 91 9.47 -22.78 -7.19
CA ALA A 91 10.43 -23.86 -6.97
C ALA A 91 11.29 -23.64 -5.72
N MET A 92 11.67 -22.39 -5.44
CA MET A 92 12.41 -22.02 -4.25
C MET A 92 11.60 -22.16 -2.95
N LEU A 93 10.29 -21.94 -3.01
CA LEU A 93 9.40 -22.01 -1.84
C LEU A 93 9.16 -23.44 -1.34
N GLY A 94 9.58 -24.48 -2.08
CA GLY A 94 9.44 -25.88 -1.66
C GLY A 94 7.99 -26.32 -1.46
N LEU A 95 7.06 -25.74 -2.23
CA LEU A 95 5.64 -26.06 -2.13
C LEU A 95 5.38 -27.52 -2.53
N LYS A 96 4.50 -28.21 -1.80
CA LYS A 96 4.04 -29.54 -2.19
C LYS A 96 3.17 -29.45 -3.44
N ASP A 97 3.31 -30.42 -4.34
CA ASP A 97 2.51 -30.50 -5.58
C ASP A 97 1.00 -30.66 -5.34
N LYS A 98 0.62 -31.12 -4.15
CA LYS A 98 -0.77 -31.33 -3.74
C LYS A 98 -0.96 -30.94 -2.28
N ILE A 99 -2.08 -30.28 -1.99
CA ILE A 99 -2.61 -30.14 -0.64
C ILE A 99 -3.16 -31.52 -0.28
N ILE A 100 -2.60 -32.14 0.77
CA ILE A 100 -3.06 -33.43 1.30
C ILE A 100 -4.21 -33.16 2.27
#